data_AF-A0A7M3LWE9-F1
#
_entry.id   AF-A0A7M3LWE9-F1
#
_cell.length_a   1.000
_cell.length_b   1.000
_cell.length_c   1.000
_cell.angle_alpha   90.00
_cell.angle_beta   90.00
_cell.angle_gamma   90.00
#
_symmetry.space_group_name_H-M   'P 1'
#
loop_
_entity.id
_entity.type
_entity.pdbx_description
1 polymer ?
#
loop_
_entity_poly.entity_id
_entity_poly.type
_entity_poly.pdbx_seq_one_letter_code
_entity_poly.pdbx_strand_id
1 'polypeptide(L)' 'MSSPRRACPVCTRQIAVVGGRFARHDPPGRRSGLDLVSCPGSRRIAPLLAAEPSLFPTDQPPTTGQQALF' A
#
# COMPACT_ATOMS: atom_id res chain seq x y z
N MET A 1 4.47 14.00 -7.91
CA MET A 1 4.92 12.64 -7.53
C MET A 1 4.00 11.60 -8.14
N SER A 2 4.56 10.52 -8.70
CA SER A 2 3.78 9.32 -9.06
C SER A 2 3.60 8.42 -7.83
N SER A 3 2.43 7.78 -7.72
CA SER A 3 2.21 6.75 -6.70
C SER A 3 3.08 5.52 -7.00
N PRO A 4 3.69 4.88 -5.98
CA PRO A 4 4.47 3.65 -6.15
C PRO A 4 3.66 2.57 -6.86
N ARG A 5 4.27 1.84 -7.79
CA ARG A 5 3.62 0.73 -8.51
C ARG A 5 4.15 -0.62 -8.05
N ARG A 6 3.28 -1.63 -8.06
CA ARG A 6 3.60 -3.02 -7.72
C ARG A 6 2.84 -4.02 -8.58
N ALA A 7 3.38 -5.22 -8.71
CA ALA A 7 2.67 -6.34 -9.30
C ALA A 7 1.46 -6.71 -8.43
N CYS A 8 0.27 -6.70 -9.03
CA CYS A 8 -0.94 -7.21 -8.39
C CYS A 8 -0.76 -8.72 -8.08
N PRO A 9 -1.05 -9.20 -6.87
CA PRO A 9 -0.84 -10.61 -6.51
C PRO A 9 -1.82 -11.57 -7.20
N VAL A 10 -2.83 -11.03 -7.89
CA VAL A 10 -3.85 -11.82 -8.62
C VAL A 10 -3.56 -11.85 -10.11
N CYS A 11 -3.29 -10.69 -10.71
CA CYS A 11 -3.18 -10.56 -12.17
C CYS A 11 -1.80 -10.10 -12.66
N THR A 12 -0.82 -9.98 -11.76
CA THR A 12 0.60 -9.61 -11.99
C THR A 12 0.87 -8.26 -12.67
N ARG A 13 -0.15 -7.55 -13.13
CA ARG A 13 -0.05 -6.20 -13.72
C ARG A 13 0.55 -5.19 -12.73
N GLN A 14 1.32 -4.22 -13.24
CA GLN A 14 1.88 -3.12 -12.45
C GLN A 14 0.80 -2.08 -12.10
N ILE A 15 0.31 -2.12 -10.86
CA ILE A 15 -0.79 -1.30 -10.34
C ILE A 15 -0.26 -0.28 -9.32
N ALA A 16 -0.79 0.93 -9.35
CA ALA A 16 -0.49 1.97 -8.37
C ALA A 16 -0.97 1.59 -6.96
N VAL A 17 -0.20 1.96 -5.95
CA VAL A 17 -0.48 1.73 -4.54
C VAL A 17 -0.79 3.05 -3.85
N VAL A 18 -2.02 3.20 -3.37
CA VAL A 18 -2.51 4.42 -2.73
C VAL A 18 -3.00 4.07 -1.33
N GLY A 19 -2.48 4.74 -0.30
CA GLY A 19 -2.83 4.46 1.10
C GLY A 19 -2.57 3.00 1.51
N GLY A 20 -1.48 2.41 1.00
CA GLY A 20 -1.11 1.01 1.26
C GLY A 20 -1.99 -0.04 0.57
N ARG A 21 -2.82 0.33 -0.42
CA ARG A 21 -3.71 -0.60 -1.14
C ARG A 21 -3.53 -0.51 -2.65
N PHE A 22 -3.72 -1.63 -3.34
CA PHE A 22 -3.75 -1.64 -4.81
C PHE A 22 -4.95 -0.85 -5.32
N ALA A 23 -4.73 0.05 -6.29
CA ALA A 23 -5.81 0.76 -6.97
C ALA A 23 -6.79 -0.22 -7.65
N ARG A 24 -8.04 0.20 -7.85
CA ARG A 24 -9.01 -0.57 -8.66
C ARG A 24 -8.49 -0.69 -10.09
N HIS A 25 -8.59 -1.89 -10.64
CA HIS A 25 -8.16 -2.17 -12.00
C HIS A 25 -8.94 -3.36 -12.56
N ASP A 26 -8.97 -3.46 -13.88
CA ASP A 26 -9.63 -4.57 -14.56
C ASP A 26 -8.80 -5.87 -14.44
N PRO A 27 -9.47 -7.03 -14.48
CA PRO A 27 -8.84 -8.34 -14.65
C PRO A 27 -7.94 -8.39 -15.90
N PRO A 28 -7.04 -9.39 -15.98
CA PRO A 28 -6.30 -9.65 -17.21
C PRO A 28 -7.23 -10.21 -18.29
N GLY A 29 -6.91 -9.96 -19.55
CA GLY A 29 -7.71 -10.43 -20.71
C GLY A 29 -8.57 -9.34 -21.35
N ARG A 30 -9.21 -9.72 -22.47
CA ARG A 30 -10.16 -8.86 -23.19
C ARG A 30 -11.51 -8.94 -22.50
N ARG A 31 -12.18 -7.80 -22.28
CA ARG A 31 -13.53 -7.78 -21.72
C ARG A 31 -14.45 -8.58 -22.65
N SER A 32 -15.13 -9.59 -22.12
CA SER A 32 -16.09 -10.43 -22.88
C SER A 32 -17.48 -9.78 -22.99
N GLY A 33 -17.73 -8.69 -22.27
CA GLY A 33 -18.99 -7.96 -22.25
C GLY A 33 -18.84 -6.54 -21.70
N LEU A 34 -19.96 -5.90 -21.37
CA LEU A 34 -20.01 -4.52 -20.83
C LEU A 34 -19.90 -4.46 -19.31
N ASP A 35 -19.79 -5.60 -18.64
CA ASP A 35 -19.71 -5.65 -17.18
C ASP A 35 -18.40 -5.04 -16.66
N LEU A 36 -18.54 -4.13 -15.70
CA LEU A 36 -17.41 -3.47 -15.03
C LEU A 36 -16.94 -4.32 -13.85
N VAL A 37 -16.33 -5.45 -14.15
CA VAL A 37 -15.76 -6.34 -13.13
C VAL A 37 -14.38 -5.83 -12.71
N SER A 38 -14.18 -5.65 -11.41
CA SER A 38 -12.86 -5.33 -10.85
C SER A 38 -12.02 -6.61 -10.66
N CYS A 39 -10.72 -6.53 -10.87
CA CYS A 39 -9.79 -7.59 -10.50
C CYS A 39 -9.93 -7.90 -9.00
N PRO A 40 -9.96 -9.18 -8.57
CA PRO A 40 -10.04 -9.55 -7.15
C PRO A 40 -8.88 -9.01 -6.29
N GLY A 41 -7.77 -8.61 -6.92
CA GLY A 41 -6.65 -7.94 -6.26
C GLY A 41 -6.89 -6.46 -5.96
N SER A 42 -7.93 -5.86 -6.54
CA SER A 42 -8.29 -4.46 -6.30
C SER A 42 -8.53 -4.19 -4.82
N ARG A 43 -7.99 -3.09 -4.31
CA ARG A 43 -8.11 -2.63 -2.92
C ARG A 43 -7.53 -3.58 -1.86
N ARG A 44 -6.90 -4.70 -2.26
CA ARG A 44 -6.12 -5.52 -1.32
C ARG A 44 -4.97 -4.70 -0.76
N ILE A 45 -4.57 -5.03 0.45
CA ILE A 45 -3.39 -4.44 1.09
C ILE A 45 -2.17 -4.79 0.23
N ALA A 46 -1.44 -3.77 -0.19
CA ALA A 46 -0.14 -3.94 -0.79
C ALA A 46 0.85 -4.27 0.33
N PRO A 47 1.76 -5.23 0.12
CA PRO A 47 2.86 -5.45 1.07
C PRO A 47 3.55 -4.12 1.34
N LEU A 48 3.72 -3.76 2.60
CA LEU A 48 4.51 -2.60 3.00
C LEU A 48 5.90 -2.79 2.37
N LEU A 49 6.41 -1.75 1.68
CA LEU A 49 7.85 -1.68 1.50
C LEU A 49 8.40 -1.55 2.94
N ALA A 50 9.60 -2.06 3.21
CA ALA A 50 10.24 -2.00 4.52
C ALA A 50 9.86 -0.71 5.25
N ALA A 51 9.44 -0.85 6.52
CA ALA A 51 8.88 0.25 7.31
C ALA A 51 9.64 1.54 7.00
N GLU A 52 8.91 2.62 6.70
CA GLU A 52 9.50 3.95 6.60
C GLU A 52 10.49 4.10 7.76
N PRO A 53 11.73 4.56 7.50
CA PRO A 53 12.74 4.64 8.54
C PRO A 53 12.12 5.38 9.72
N SER A 54 12.17 4.74 10.89
CA SER A 54 11.53 5.29 12.08
C SER A 54 12.06 6.69 12.30
N LEU A 55 11.16 7.69 12.28
CA LEU A 55 11.53 9.09 12.48
C LEU A 55 12.14 9.31 13.87
N PHE A 56 11.83 8.43 14.81
CA PHE A 56 12.38 8.44 16.16
C PHE A 56 12.97 7.06 16.48
N PRO A 57 14.18 6.98 17.04
CA PRO A 57 14.68 5.75 17.60
C PRO A 57 13.73 5.28 18.71
N THR A 58 13.23 4.05 18.60
CA THR A 58 12.33 3.46 19.62
C THR A 58 13.02 3.34 20.98
N ASP A 59 14.35 3.36 20.99
CA ASP A 59 15.22 3.22 22.16
C ASP A 59 15.80 4.57 22.65
N GLN A 60 15.24 5.70 22.20
CA GLN A 60 15.71 7.00 22.68
C GLN A 60 15.31 7.16 24.16
N PRO A 61 16.27 7.30 25.09
CA PRO A 61 15.93 7.56 26.47
C PRO A 61 15.17 8.89 26.57
N PRO A 62 14.28 9.05 27.57
CA PRO A 62 13.63 10.32 27.82
C PRO A 62 14.69 11.40 28.01
N THR A 63 14.51 12.54 27.34
CA THR A 63 15.40 13.69 27.56
C THR A 63 15.17 14.26 28.95
N THR A 64 16.24 14.69 29.61
CA THR A 64 16.17 15.34 30.93
C THR A 64 15.14 16.48 30.89
N GLY A 65 14.08 16.35 31.69
CA GLY A 65 12.97 17.31 31.76
C GLY A 65 11.70 16.93 31.00
N GLN A 66 11.66 15.81 30.26
CA GLN A 66 10.41 15.25 29.75
C GLN A 66 9.57 14.69 30.90
N GLN A 67 8.37 15.25 31.10
CA GLN A 67 7.37 14.68 32.00
C GLN A 67 6.61 13.56 31.29
N ALA A 68 6.25 12.51 32.03
CA ALA A 68 5.40 11.44 31.51
C ALA A 68 4.01 11.99 31.16
N LEU A 69 3.56 11.73 29.94
CA LEU A 69 2.18 11.99 29.54
C LEU A 69 1.35 10.74 29.88
N PHE A 70 0.82 10.75 31.11
CA PHE A 70 -0.14 9.79 31.71
C PHE A 70 0.39 8.36 31.95
#